data_AF-A0A9E8N936-F1
#
_entry.id   AF-A0A9E8N936-F1
#
_cell.length_a   1.000
_cell.length_b   1.000
_cell.length_c   1.000
_cell.angle_alpha   90.00
_cell.angle_beta   90.00
_cell.angle_gamma   90.00
#
_symmetry.space_group_name_H-M   'P 1'
#
loop_
_entity.id
_entity.type
_entity.pdbx_description
1 polymer ?
#
loop_
_entity_poly.entity_id
_entity_poly.type
_entity_poly.pdbx_seq_one_letter_code
_entity_poly.pdbx_strand_id
1 'polypeptide(L)'
;MRNFTNSKWCIVLWIWAGLVIASESNAQVISRKDADEIRVLAREKVKGLNDLLNAIANEDLSNYERRYLMMNSYMPSNDQIFVNDGVIVEDDVDPKHKISAPGLDTPIEKYLSNFDLFYTKTETNTIEFTNLVVSDVKVDKYPFVKVFYTQHFKGKSNKDNAPYQPIARVAELRADKSASNDWIVYLTRVAFNSSDNAKAVPVTPKPSATYDSLQRKKEPVVAKASDRKPVATPEDTKEGERVFKELNKPNDAEIQNARKWGAIKLGAGVAALAFGAVTYSMLNKDYKDYKKRIDNPEGLMSYAKPGIYISVGAAAVGLGVSLSSLFDFKAAKGR
;
A
#
# COMPACT_ATOMS: atom_id res chain seq x y z
N MET A 1 74.06 10.27 -26.08
CA MET A 1 73.61 8.94 -25.63
C MET A 1 72.09 8.98 -25.50
N ARG A 2 71.37 8.37 -26.45
CA ARG A 2 69.90 8.38 -26.52
C ARG A 2 69.40 6.95 -26.28
N ASN A 3 68.66 6.74 -25.19
CA ASN A 3 68.05 5.47 -24.84
C ASN A 3 66.74 5.29 -25.60
N PHE A 4 66.72 4.25 -26.44
CA PHE A 4 65.54 3.71 -27.13
C PHE A 4 64.96 2.56 -26.30
N THR A 5 63.86 2.79 -25.59
CA THR A 5 62.99 1.77 -24.96
C THR A 5 61.61 2.44 -24.86
N ASN A 6 60.46 1.90 -25.26
CA ASN A 6 60.05 0.53 -25.53
C ASN A 6 58.68 0.59 -26.24
N SER A 7 58.66 0.68 -27.58
CA SER A 7 57.42 0.91 -28.36
C SER A 7 56.50 -0.31 -28.50
N LYS A 8 56.87 -1.47 -27.93
CA LYS A 8 56.16 -2.74 -28.14
C LYS A 8 55.05 -3.02 -27.12
N TRP A 9 54.94 -2.24 -26.05
CA TRP A 9 53.91 -2.41 -25.01
C TRP A 9 52.59 -1.65 -25.28
N CYS A 10 52.57 -0.69 -26.21
CA CYS A 10 51.33 0.05 -26.52
C CYS A 10 50.32 -0.74 -27.36
N ILE A 11 50.73 -1.79 -28.09
CA ILE A 11 49.83 -2.52 -29.00
C ILE A 11 49.00 -3.57 -28.23
N VAL A 12 49.53 -4.12 -27.13
CA VAL A 12 48.80 -5.11 -26.31
C VAL A 12 47.68 -4.46 -25.48
N LEU A 13 47.81 -3.18 -25.12
CA LEU A 13 46.79 -2.43 -24.37
C LEU A 13 45.56 -2.03 -25.21
N TRP A 14 45.66 -2.00 -26.54
CA TRP A 14 44.51 -1.70 -27.41
C TRP A 14 43.65 -2.93 -27.74
N ILE A 15 44.17 -4.15 -27.57
CA ILE A 15 43.40 -5.39 -27.82
C ILE A 15 42.51 -5.75 -26.62
N TRP A 16 42.86 -5.34 -25.40
CA TRP A 16 42.01 -5.51 -24.22
C TRP A 16 40.92 -4.44 -24.05
N ALA A 17 40.98 -3.34 -24.81
CA ALA A 17 39.97 -2.27 -24.78
C ALA A 17 38.78 -2.50 -25.75
N GLY A 18 38.83 -3.55 -26.58
CA GLY A 18 37.85 -3.82 -27.64
C GLY A 18 36.63 -4.67 -27.25
N LEU A 19 36.50 -5.07 -25.98
CA LEU A 19 35.36 -5.85 -25.49
C LEU A 19 34.43 -5.02 -24.59
N VAL A 20 34.13 -3.78 -24.99
CA VAL A 20 32.93 -3.10 -24.51
C VAL A 20 31.76 -3.79 -25.20
N ILE A 21 31.27 -4.85 -24.58
CA ILE A 21 29.98 -5.48 -24.90
C ILE A 21 28.96 -4.35 -24.82
N ALA A 22 28.54 -3.84 -25.98
CA ALA A 22 27.33 -3.06 -26.10
C ALA A 22 26.20 -4.00 -25.67
N SER A 23 25.89 -3.98 -24.38
CA SER A 23 24.66 -4.55 -23.86
C SER A 23 23.55 -3.70 -24.45
N GLU A 24 23.10 -4.07 -25.64
CA GLU A 24 21.87 -3.58 -26.22
C GLU A 24 20.79 -3.87 -25.18
N SER A 25 20.37 -2.81 -24.48
CA SER A 25 19.20 -2.83 -23.65
C SER A 25 18.04 -3.09 -24.59
N ASN A 26 17.71 -4.38 -24.78
CA ASN A 26 16.50 -4.80 -25.45
C ASN A 26 15.35 -4.17 -24.68
N ALA A 27 14.86 -3.04 -25.20
CA ALA A 27 13.65 -2.40 -24.70
C ALA A 27 12.54 -3.44 -24.85
N GLN A 28 12.14 -4.06 -23.74
CA GLN A 28 11.11 -5.08 -23.75
C GLN A 28 9.84 -4.44 -24.32
N VAL A 29 9.43 -4.91 -25.49
CA VAL A 29 8.21 -4.44 -26.13
C VAL A 29 7.03 -4.93 -25.26
N ILE A 30 6.36 -4.01 -24.58
CA ILE A 30 5.16 -4.32 -23.81
C ILE A 30 4.07 -4.73 -24.79
N SER A 31 3.45 -5.89 -24.55
CA SER A 31 2.32 -6.33 -25.36
C SER A 31 1.11 -5.43 -25.10
N ARG A 32 0.22 -5.28 -26.09
CA ARG A 32 -1.01 -4.50 -25.91
C ARG A 32 -1.85 -4.99 -24.73
N LYS A 33 -1.90 -6.30 -24.52
CA LYS A 33 -2.60 -6.93 -23.39
C LYS A 33 -1.99 -6.51 -22.05
N ASP A 34 -0.66 -6.54 -21.93
CA ASP A 34 0.05 -6.10 -20.73
C ASP A 34 -0.20 -4.60 -20.46
N ALA A 35 -0.18 -3.78 -21.51
CA ALA A 35 -0.46 -2.35 -21.37
C ALA A 35 -1.89 -2.10 -20.86
N ASP A 36 -2.89 -2.81 -21.38
CA ASP A 36 -4.28 -2.70 -20.93
C ASP A 36 -4.44 -3.15 -19.46
N GLU A 37 -3.77 -4.24 -19.07
CA GLU A 37 -3.74 -4.71 -17.68
C GLU A 37 -3.13 -3.67 -16.73
N ILE A 38 -1.97 -3.13 -17.06
CA ILE A 38 -1.30 -2.07 -16.28
C ILE A 38 -2.22 -0.85 -16.12
N ARG A 39 -2.95 -0.44 -17.17
CA ARG A 39 -3.87 0.71 -17.11
C ARG A 39 -5.03 0.46 -16.16
N VAL A 40 -5.58 -0.76 -16.15
CA VAL A 40 -6.65 -1.14 -15.22
C VAL A 40 -6.14 -1.12 -13.79
N LEU A 41 -5.00 -1.78 -13.53
CA LEU A 41 -4.37 -1.80 -12.20
C LEU A 41 -4.04 -0.39 -11.70
N ALA A 42 -3.57 0.49 -12.59
CA ALA A 42 -3.22 1.85 -12.22
C ALA A 42 -4.43 2.69 -11.80
N ARG A 43 -5.56 2.53 -12.50
CA ARG A 43 -6.83 3.16 -12.12
C ARG A 43 -7.28 2.67 -10.74
N GLU A 44 -7.21 1.37 -10.49
CA GLU A 44 -7.60 0.79 -9.19
C GLU A 44 -6.68 1.25 -8.06
N LYS A 45 -5.37 1.40 -8.29
CA LYS A 45 -4.47 1.94 -7.27
C LYS A 45 -4.75 3.40 -6.91
N VAL A 46 -5.16 4.24 -7.87
CA VAL A 46 -5.57 5.63 -7.59
C VAL A 46 -6.89 5.68 -6.80
N LYS A 47 -7.81 4.74 -7.02
CA LYS A 47 -8.98 4.58 -6.13
C LYS A 47 -8.57 4.11 -4.74
N GLY A 48 -7.62 3.18 -4.64
CA GLY A 48 -7.07 2.76 -3.35
C GLY A 48 -6.44 3.90 -2.55
N LEU A 49 -5.85 4.90 -3.22
CA LEU A 49 -5.40 6.13 -2.56
C LEU A 49 -6.58 6.94 -1.99
N ASN A 50 -7.67 7.11 -2.75
CA ASN A 50 -8.89 7.77 -2.26
C ASN A 50 -9.46 7.04 -1.02
N ASP A 51 -9.48 5.71 -1.06
CA ASP A 51 -10.01 4.89 0.04
C ASP A 51 -9.12 4.97 1.28
N LEU A 52 -7.79 4.96 1.10
CA LEU A 52 -6.84 5.17 2.19
C LEU A 52 -7.05 6.53 2.87
N LEU A 53 -7.17 7.60 2.09
CA LEU A 53 -7.36 8.94 2.66
C LEU A 53 -8.70 9.05 3.40
N ASN A 54 -9.77 8.46 2.87
CA ASN A 54 -11.06 8.41 3.59
C ASN A 54 -10.95 7.58 4.87
N ALA A 55 -10.23 6.47 4.86
CA ALA A 55 -10.01 5.67 6.06
C ALA A 55 -9.22 6.45 7.13
N ILE A 56 -8.16 7.17 6.75
CA ILE A 56 -7.41 8.03 7.67
C ILE A 56 -8.27 9.18 8.20
N ALA A 57 -9.19 9.71 7.39
CA ALA A 57 -10.11 10.77 7.79
C ALA A 57 -11.29 10.26 8.66
N ASN A 58 -11.45 8.96 8.85
CA ASN A 58 -12.54 8.41 9.64
C ASN A 58 -12.28 8.62 11.15
N GLU A 59 -13.28 9.17 11.86
CA GLU A 59 -13.19 9.47 13.29
C GLU A 59 -13.33 8.25 14.21
N ASP A 60 -13.98 7.18 13.74
CA ASP A 60 -14.17 5.93 14.49
C ASP A 60 -12.89 5.11 14.64
N LEU A 61 -11.91 5.33 13.76
CA LEU A 61 -10.61 4.66 13.86
C LEU A 61 -9.79 5.20 15.02
N SER A 62 -9.12 4.32 15.74
CA SER A 62 -8.14 4.72 16.74
C SER A 62 -6.88 5.31 16.08
N ASN A 63 -6.13 6.10 16.85
CA ASN A 63 -4.83 6.63 16.40
C ASN A 63 -3.85 5.52 15.99
N TYR A 64 -3.90 4.37 16.67
CA TYR A 64 -3.03 3.23 16.36
C TYR A 64 -3.38 2.62 15.00
N GLU A 65 -4.68 2.40 14.73
CA GLU A 65 -5.15 1.85 13.46
C GLU A 65 -4.83 2.77 12.28
N ARG A 66 -5.05 4.09 12.42
CA ARG A 66 -4.65 5.06 11.39
C ARG A 66 -3.16 5.01 11.09
N ARG A 67 -2.31 4.99 12.12
CA ARG A 67 -0.85 4.86 11.93
C ARG A 67 -0.46 3.55 11.25
N TYR A 68 -1.13 2.46 11.61
CA TYR A 68 -0.92 1.17 10.97
C TYR A 68 -1.30 1.21 9.48
N LEU A 69 -2.44 1.79 9.13
CA LEU A 69 -2.87 1.98 7.74
C LEU A 69 -1.89 2.85 6.95
N MET A 70 -1.47 3.98 7.51
CA MET A 70 -0.47 4.86 6.91
C MET A 70 0.83 4.09 6.63
N MET A 71 1.36 3.38 7.62
CA MET A 71 2.61 2.62 7.49
C MET A 71 2.51 1.50 6.45
N ASN A 72 1.42 0.73 6.47
CA ASN A 72 1.22 -0.36 5.50
C ASN A 72 1.09 0.13 4.06
N SER A 73 0.61 1.37 3.86
CA SER A 73 0.43 1.94 2.53
C SER A 73 1.73 2.05 1.73
N TYR A 74 2.88 2.19 2.41
CA TYR A 74 4.19 2.31 1.77
C TYR A 74 5.18 1.21 2.17
N MET A 75 4.86 0.38 3.16
CA MET A 75 5.67 -0.79 3.54
C MET A 75 5.29 -2.03 2.72
N PRO A 76 6.22 -2.98 2.48
CA PRO A 76 5.93 -4.23 1.79
C PRO A 76 4.81 -5.02 2.48
N SER A 77 3.62 -4.98 1.89
CA SER A 77 2.39 -5.62 2.36
C SER A 77 1.41 -5.80 1.19
N ASN A 78 0.31 -6.53 1.38
CA ASN A 78 -0.74 -6.65 0.36
C ASN A 78 -1.48 -5.32 0.11
N ASP A 79 -1.48 -4.45 1.13
CA ASP A 79 -2.15 -3.14 1.09
C ASP A 79 -1.19 -2.02 0.63
N GLN A 80 0.00 -2.39 0.18
CA GLN A 80 0.97 -1.42 -0.33
C GLN A 80 0.43 -0.75 -1.60
N ILE A 81 0.35 0.58 -1.56
CA ILE A 81 -0.03 1.41 -2.71
C ILE A 81 1.14 2.26 -3.20
N PHE A 82 2.09 2.61 -2.33
CA PHE A 82 3.30 3.36 -2.65
C PHE A 82 4.50 2.45 -2.73
N VAL A 83 5.43 2.72 -3.65
CA VAL A 83 6.61 1.86 -3.83
C VAL A 83 7.50 1.81 -2.57
N ASN A 84 7.61 2.92 -1.84
CA ASN A 84 8.31 3.06 -0.56
C ASN A 84 7.89 4.37 0.13
N ASP A 85 8.50 4.67 1.27
CA ASP A 85 8.27 5.89 2.06
C ASP A 85 8.94 7.16 1.49
N GLY A 86 9.84 7.00 0.52
CA GLY A 86 10.50 8.08 -0.21
C GLY A 86 9.68 8.67 -1.35
N VAL A 87 8.47 8.15 -1.59
CA VAL A 87 7.54 8.71 -2.58
C VAL A 87 7.24 10.16 -2.25
N ILE A 88 7.35 11.03 -3.26
CA ILE A 88 7.08 12.46 -3.10
C ILE A 88 5.62 12.76 -3.46
N VAL A 89 4.98 13.54 -2.58
CA VAL A 89 3.63 14.07 -2.74
C VAL A 89 3.68 15.59 -2.61
N GLU A 90 3.13 16.29 -3.60
CA GLU A 90 2.95 17.74 -3.52
C GLU A 90 1.79 18.06 -2.54
N ASP A 91 2.11 18.72 -1.43
CA ASP A 91 1.25 18.95 -0.27
C ASP A 91 0.08 19.93 -0.56
N ASP A 92 -1.15 19.46 -0.36
CA ASP A 92 -2.38 20.25 -0.36
C ASP A 92 -3.19 20.12 0.93
N VAL A 93 -2.55 19.69 2.01
CA VAL A 93 -3.19 19.55 3.32
C VAL A 93 -3.58 20.92 3.90
N ASP A 94 -2.85 21.98 3.56
CA ASP A 94 -3.25 23.36 3.85
C ASP A 94 -4.07 23.93 2.68
N PRO A 95 -5.37 24.26 2.86
CA PRO A 95 -6.23 24.80 1.80
C PRO A 95 -5.76 26.17 1.28
N LYS A 96 -4.83 26.84 1.98
CA LYS A 96 -4.24 28.11 1.53
C LYS A 96 -3.04 27.91 0.60
N HIS A 97 -2.51 26.70 0.48
CA HIS A 97 -1.44 26.43 -0.46
C HIS A 97 -1.94 26.63 -1.89
N LYS A 98 -1.20 27.46 -2.63
CA LYS A 98 -1.43 27.64 -4.06
C LYS A 98 -0.67 26.56 -4.80
N ILE A 99 -1.27 26.04 -5.88
CA ILE A 99 -0.69 25.02 -6.76
C ILE A 99 0.73 25.40 -7.27
N SER A 100 1.03 26.69 -7.35
CA SER A 100 2.33 27.21 -7.81
C SER A 100 3.33 27.53 -6.69
N ALA A 101 3.03 27.22 -5.43
CA ALA A 101 3.93 27.52 -4.33
C ALA A 101 5.16 26.59 -4.37
N PRO A 102 6.39 27.13 -4.21
CA PRO A 102 7.58 26.30 -4.13
C PRO A 102 7.62 25.50 -2.82
N GLY A 103 8.26 24.32 -2.85
CA GLY A 103 8.54 23.53 -1.64
C GLY A 103 7.36 22.69 -1.12
N LEU A 104 6.36 22.42 -1.96
CA LEU A 104 5.24 21.55 -1.61
C LEU A 104 5.59 20.06 -1.66
N ASP A 105 6.77 19.70 -2.18
CA ASP A 105 7.25 18.32 -2.23
C ASP A 105 7.50 17.79 -0.82
N THR A 106 6.70 16.80 -0.41
CA THR A 106 6.82 16.13 0.89
C THR A 106 6.93 14.62 0.71
N PRO A 107 7.76 13.92 1.51
CA PRO A 107 7.73 12.47 1.56
C PRO A 107 6.35 11.98 2.01
N ILE A 108 5.91 10.83 1.48
CA ILE A 108 4.56 10.31 1.70
C ILE A 108 4.24 10.12 3.19
N GLU A 109 5.19 9.67 4.00
CA GLU A 109 5.01 9.53 5.44
C GLU A 109 4.63 10.86 6.11
N LYS A 110 5.33 11.94 5.74
CA LYS A 110 5.07 13.29 6.24
C LYS A 110 3.74 13.81 5.72
N TYR A 111 3.43 13.59 4.45
CA TYR A 111 2.15 13.98 3.86
C TYR A 111 0.97 13.34 4.60
N LEU A 112 0.98 12.01 4.79
CA LEU A 112 -0.10 11.29 5.48
C LEU A 112 -0.22 11.70 6.95
N SER A 113 0.90 11.96 7.62
CA SER A 113 0.91 12.47 9.01
C SER A 113 0.33 13.87 9.12
N ASN A 114 0.69 14.77 8.19
CA ASN A 114 0.11 16.11 8.10
C ASN A 114 -1.39 16.01 7.81
N PHE A 115 -1.79 15.14 6.89
CA PHE A 115 -3.18 14.91 6.54
C PHE A 115 -4.01 14.47 7.76
N ASP A 116 -3.54 13.46 8.52
CA ASP A 116 -4.18 13.03 9.77
C ASP A 116 -4.31 14.18 10.78
N LEU A 117 -3.30 15.04 10.89
CA LEU A 117 -3.31 16.13 11.87
C LEU A 117 -4.24 17.28 11.50
N PHE A 118 -4.25 17.68 10.23
CA PHE A 118 -4.84 18.94 9.79
C PHE A 118 -6.16 18.80 9.04
N TYR A 119 -6.55 17.61 8.58
CA TYR A 119 -7.86 17.39 7.98
C TYR A 119 -8.90 17.08 9.07
N THR A 120 -10.06 17.74 9.03
CA THR A 120 -11.16 17.47 9.97
C THR A 120 -11.74 16.08 9.70
N LYS A 121 -11.70 15.22 10.72
CA LYS A 121 -12.20 13.85 10.67
C LYS A 121 -13.73 13.81 10.69
N THR A 122 -14.30 12.81 10.05
CA THR A 122 -15.75 12.62 9.93
C THR A 122 -16.11 11.13 9.87
N GLU A 123 -17.27 10.74 10.40
CA GLU A 123 -17.86 9.39 10.23
C GLU A 123 -18.10 9.02 8.75
N THR A 124 -18.40 10.01 7.90
CA THR A 124 -18.70 9.80 6.48
C THR A 124 -17.51 10.09 5.57
N ASN A 125 -17.46 9.43 4.40
CA ASN A 125 -16.43 9.69 3.40
C ASN A 125 -16.60 11.09 2.81
N THR A 126 -15.59 11.94 3.00
CA THR A 126 -15.60 13.34 2.54
C THR A 126 -14.58 13.61 1.44
N ILE A 127 -13.81 12.61 1.02
CA ILE A 127 -12.78 12.74 -0.02
C ILE A 127 -13.25 12.03 -1.27
N GLU A 128 -13.18 12.71 -2.40
CA GLU A 128 -13.65 12.19 -3.68
C GLU A 128 -12.64 12.45 -4.80
N PHE A 129 -12.32 11.41 -5.56
CA PHE A 129 -11.54 11.50 -6.79
C PHE A 129 -12.48 11.33 -7.99
N THR A 130 -12.48 12.31 -8.89
CA THR A 130 -13.31 12.33 -10.10
C THR A 130 -12.46 12.49 -11.35
N ASN A 131 -13.05 12.33 -12.54
CA ASN A 131 -12.39 12.54 -13.83
C ASN A 131 -11.10 11.72 -14.02
N LEU A 132 -11.11 10.44 -13.61
CA LEU A 132 -9.94 9.56 -13.70
C LEU A 132 -9.63 9.20 -15.17
N VAL A 133 -8.54 9.75 -15.70
CA VAL A 133 -8.04 9.49 -17.06
C VAL A 133 -6.67 8.85 -16.98
N VAL A 134 -6.53 7.65 -17.55
CA VAL A 134 -5.28 6.88 -17.54
C VAL A 134 -4.56 7.07 -18.87
N SER A 135 -3.30 7.51 -18.85
CA SER A 135 -2.48 7.66 -20.05
C SER A 135 -2.13 6.31 -20.68
N ASP A 136 -1.50 6.34 -21.84
CA ASP A 136 -0.85 5.15 -22.38
C ASP A 136 0.37 4.76 -21.54
N VAL A 137 0.69 3.47 -21.54
CA VAL A 137 1.86 2.91 -20.86
C VAL A 137 3.11 3.28 -21.66
N LYS A 138 4.10 3.81 -20.97
CA LYS A 138 5.40 4.16 -21.53
C LYS A 138 6.48 3.28 -20.92
N VAL A 139 7.55 3.06 -21.68
CA VAL A 139 8.72 2.31 -21.22
C VAL A 139 9.90 3.25 -21.23
N ASP A 140 10.55 3.35 -20.06
CA ASP A 140 11.86 3.97 -19.92
C ASP A 140 12.75 3.00 -19.13
N LYS A 141 13.20 3.35 -17.93
CA LYS A 141 13.86 2.39 -17.02
C LYS A 141 12.94 1.25 -16.57
N TYR A 142 11.63 1.52 -16.51
CA TYR A 142 10.57 0.57 -16.19
C TYR A 142 9.28 0.97 -16.93
N PRO A 143 8.33 0.04 -17.10
CA PRO A 143 6.97 0.36 -17.52
C PRO A 143 6.31 1.33 -16.53
N PHE A 144 5.71 2.42 -17.03
CA PHE A 144 5.03 3.39 -16.19
C PHE A 144 3.81 3.98 -16.88
N VAL A 145 2.91 4.54 -16.08
CA VAL A 145 1.67 5.19 -16.53
C VAL A 145 1.34 6.38 -15.63
N LYS A 146 0.67 7.38 -16.21
CA LYS A 146 0.16 8.54 -15.46
C LYS A 146 -1.35 8.48 -15.40
N VAL A 147 -1.91 8.79 -14.23
CA VAL A 147 -3.35 8.89 -14.02
C VAL A 147 -3.68 10.32 -13.61
N PHE A 148 -4.46 11.00 -14.45
CA PHE A 148 -4.96 12.34 -14.20
C PHE A 148 -6.32 12.25 -13.53
N TYR A 149 -6.56 13.07 -12.52
CA TYR A 149 -7.82 13.08 -11.78
C TYR A 149 -8.05 14.43 -11.11
N THR A 150 -9.28 14.68 -10.65
CA THR A 150 -9.64 15.81 -9.80
C THR A 150 -9.87 15.31 -8.38
N GLN A 151 -9.08 15.79 -7.43
CA GLN A 151 -9.20 15.53 -6.01
C GLN A 151 -10.06 16.61 -5.36
N HIS A 152 -11.03 16.21 -4.53
CA HIS A 152 -11.83 17.15 -3.76
C HIS A 152 -12.00 16.66 -2.32
N PHE A 153 -11.49 17.45 -1.39
CA PHE A 153 -11.72 17.29 0.03
C PHE A 153 -12.95 18.11 0.44
N LYS A 154 -14.11 17.47 0.62
CA LYS A 154 -15.37 18.15 0.98
C LYS A 154 -15.39 18.65 2.44
N GLY A 155 -14.47 18.16 3.27
CA GLY A 155 -14.27 18.60 4.63
C GLY A 155 -13.59 19.97 4.73
N LYS A 156 -13.05 20.26 5.91
CA LYS A 156 -12.37 21.52 6.23
C LYS A 156 -11.05 21.23 6.93
N SER A 157 -10.17 22.22 6.97
CA SER A 157 -8.96 22.11 7.80
C SER A 157 -9.31 22.27 9.28
N ASN A 158 -8.73 21.43 10.13
CA ASN A 158 -8.82 21.53 11.59
C ASN A 158 -8.01 22.72 12.15
N LYS A 159 -7.11 23.31 11.36
CA LYS A 159 -6.27 24.43 11.78
C LYS A 159 -7.03 25.76 11.81
N ASP A 160 -7.86 26.01 10.80
CA ASP A 160 -8.51 27.30 10.58
C ASP A 160 -9.93 27.22 10.00
N ASN A 161 -10.49 26.01 9.89
CA ASN A 161 -11.81 25.73 9.30
C ASN A 161 -11.97 26.20 7.85
N ALA A 162 -10.88 26.44 7.12
CA ALA A 162 -10.96 26.80 5.71
C ALA A 162 -11.42 25.58 4.88
N PRO A 163 -12.33 25.79 3.92
CA PRO A 163 -12.75 24.74 2.99
C PRO A 163 -11.69 24.52 1.92
N TYR A 164 -11.54 23.28 1.47
CA TYR A 164 -10.65 22.96 0.35
C TYR A 164 -11.32 23.24 -0.99
N GLN A 165 -10.50 23.50 -2.01
CA GLN A 165 -10.95 23.60 -3.39
C GLN A 165 -10.69 22.29 -4.13
N PRO A 166 -11.47 21.95 -5.16
CA PRO A 166 -11.10 20.86 -6.06
C PRO A 166 -9.78 21.14 -6.77
N ILE A 167 -8.88 20.16 -6.80
CA ILE A 167 -7.53 20.29 -7.35
C ILE A 167 -7.31 19.20 -8.40
N ALA A 168 -6.79 19.61 -9.57
CA ALA A 168 -6.34 18.67 -10.59
C ALA A 168 -4.98 18.07 -10.20
N ARG A 169 -4.90 16.74 -10.18
CA ARG A 169 -3.72 15.97 -9.79
C ARG A 169 -3.29 15.00 -10.89
N VAL A 170 -2.03 14.60 -10.82
CA VAL A 170 -1.44 13.52 -11.61
C VAL A 170 -0.73 12.56 -10.66
N ALA A 171 -1.10 11.29 -10.74
CA ALA A 171 -0.41 10.20 -10.08
C ALA A 171 0.49 9.49 -11.09
N GLU A 172 1.75 9.29 -10.75
CA GLU A 172 2.70 8.50 -11.53
C GLU A 172 2.83 7.11 -10.91
N LEU A 173 2.64 6.08 -11.73
CA LEU A 173 2.69 4.70 -11.30
C LEU A 173 3.74 3.92 -12.10
N ARG A 174 4.57 3.19 -11.38
CA ARG A 174 5.50 2.19 -11.92
C ARG A 174 4.80 0.84 -11.93
N ALA A 175 5.03 0.06 -12.99
CA ALA A 175 4.61 -1.33 -13.08
C ALA A 175 5.82 -2.26 -13.04
N ASP A 176 5.74 -3.29 -12.22
CA ASP A 176 6.74 -4.34 -12.03
C ASP A 176 6.10 -5.71 -12.25
N LYS A 177 6.90 -6.69 -12.69
CA LYS A 177 6.48 -8.09 -12.72
C LYS A 177 6.73 -8.74 -11.37
N SER A 178 5.72 -9.41 -10.84
CA SER A 178 5.83 -10.25 -9.65
C SER A 178 6.67 -11.52 -9.95
N ALA A 179 7.00 -12.28 -8.91
CA ALA A 179 7.59 -13.62 -9.06
C ALA A 179 6.67 -14.60 -9.82
N SER A 180 5.36 -14.37 -9.82
CA SER A 180 4.37 -15.15 -10.59
C SER A 180 4.16 -14.67 -12.02
N ASN A 181 4.95 -13.68 -12.47
CA ASN A 181 4.82 -13.03 -13.79
C ASN A 181 3.50 -12.24 -13.97
N ASP A 182 2.83 -11.88 -12.87
CA ASP A 182 1.69 -10.96 -12.89
C ASP A 182 2.17 -9.51 -12.80
N TRP A 183 1.40 -8.57 -13.34
CA TRP A 183 1.72 -7.15 -13.19
C TRP A 183 1.29 -6.64 -11.82
N ILE A 184 2.16 -5.87 -11.18
CA ILE A 184 1.86 -5.11 -9.97
C ILE A 184 2.22 -3.65 -10.24
N VAL A 185 1.39 -2.72 -9.76
CA VAL A 185 1.64 -1.29 -9.93
C VAL A 185 1.70 -0.57 -8.59
N TYR A 186 2.60 0.40 -8.50
CA TYR A 186 2.85 1.20 -7.30
C TYR A 186 2.91 2.69 -7.64
N LEU A 187 2.36 3.52 -6.76
CA LEU A 187 2.53 4.97 -6.80
C LEU A 187 3.98 5.32 -6.53
N THR A 188 4.53 6.18 -7.39
CA THR A 188 5.92 6.68 -7.30
C THR A 188 5.96 8.19 -7.07
N ARG A 189 4.91 8.91 -7.50
CA ARG A 189 4.73 10.34 -7.25
C ARG A 189 3.26 10.72 -7.31
N VAL A 190 2.86 11.70 -6.50
CA VAL A 190 1.57 12.40 -6.63
C VAL A 190 1.83 13.90 -6.71
N ALA A 191 1.37 14.53 -7.78
CA ALA A 191 1.68 15.93 -8.07
C ALA A 191 0.43 16.68 -8.56
N PHE A 192 0.47 18.01 -8.54
CA PHE A 192 -0.49 18.86 -9.24
C PHE A 192 -0.38 18.65 -10.75
N ASN A 193 -1.52 18.73 -11.43
CA ASN A 193 -1.58 18.62 -12.88
C ASN A 193 -1.08 19.92 -13.54
N SER A 194 0.24 20.00 -13.74
CA SER A 194 0.91 21.06 -14.50
C SER A 194 1.42 20.53 -15.84
N SER A 195 1.71 21.42 -16.79
CA SER A 195 2.34 21.06 -18.07
C SER A 195 3.66 20.30 -17.87
N ASP A 196 4.40 20.67 -16.83
CA ASP A 196 5.72 20.14 -16.54
C ASP A 196 5.58 18.73 -15.94
N ASN A 197 4.68 18.55 -14.98
CA ASN A 197 4.40 17.24 -14.39
C ASN A 197 3.77 16.27 -15.41
N ALA A 198 2.97 16.76 -16.37
CA ALA A 198 2.44 15.94 -17.45
C ALA A 198 3.56 15.35 -18.33
N LYS A 199 4.61 16.13 -18.60
CA LYS A 199 5.74 15.74 -19.48
C LYS A 199 6.94 15.14 -18.74
N ALA A 200 7.02 15.30 -17.42
CA ALA A 200 8.14 14.84 -16.61
C ALA A 200 8.44 13.34 -16.82
N VAL A 201 9.73 13.01 -16.85
CA VAL A 201 10.22 11.63 -16.84
C VAL A 201 10.07 11.06 -15.44
N PRO A 202 9.73 9.77 -15.30
CA PRO A 202 9.63 9.13 -14.00
C PRO A 202 10.87 9.28 -13.15
N VAL A 203 10.67 9.56 -11.87
CA VAL A 203 11.76 9.61 -10.89
C VAL A 203 11.62 8.42 -9.97
N THR A 204 12.67 7.60 -9.85
CA THR A 204 12.67 6.50 -8.89
C THR A 204 12.79 7.06 -7.47
N PRO A 205 11.79 6.84 -6.59
CA PRO A 205 11.85 7.34 -5.22
C PRO A 205 12.95 6.63 -4.43
N LYS A 206 13.76 7.39 -3.70
CA LYS A 206 14.82 6.84 -2.84
C LYS A 206 14.22 6.53 -1.47
N PRO A 207 14.23 5.26 -1.01
CA PRO A 207 13.73 4.91 0.32
C PRO A 207 14.45 5.67 1.44
N SER A 208 13.77 5.87 2.57
CA SER A 208 14.44 6.40 3.77
C SER A 208 15.35 5.34 4.42
N ALA A 209 16.28 5.80 5.26
CA ALA A 209 17.13 4.89 6.04
C ALA A 209 16.31 3.98 6.98
N THR A 210 15.16 4.47 7.47
CA THR A 210 14.25 3.68 8.31
C THR A 210 13.66 2.52 7.49
N TYR A 211 13.20 2.79 6.28
CA TYR A 211 12.69 1.77 5.36
C TYR A 211 13.71 0.68 5.07
N ASP A 212 14.93 1.09 4.71
CA ASP A 212 16.03 0.17 4.42
C ASP A 212 16.37 -0.73 5.62
N SER A 213 16.35 -0.17 6.84
CA SER A 213 16.62 -0.93 8.06
C SER A 213 15.56 -2.00 8.35
N LEU A 214 14.29 -1.69 8.06
CA LEU A 214 13.18 -2.61 8.24
C LEU A 214 13.19 -3.74 7.21
N GLN A 215 13.57 -3.44 5.97
CA GLN A 215 13.70 -4.46 4.93
C GLN A 215 14.85 -5.43 5.21
N ARG A 216 16.03 -4.92 5.60
CA ARG A 216 17.20 -5.77 5.91
C ARG A 216 16.93 -6.75 7.04
N LYS A 217 16.06 -6.41 8.00
CA LYS A 217 15.71 -7.30 9.12
C LYS A 217 14.86 -8.51 8.69
N LYS A 218 14.20 -8.48 7.53
CA LYS A 218 13.40 -9.60 7.01
C LYS A 218 14.25 -10.65 6.29
N GLU A 219 15.46 -10.31 5.84
CA GLU A 219 16.38 -11.34 5.35
C GLU A 219 16.79 -12.20 6.55
N PRO A 220 16.61 -13.54 6.49
CA PRO A 220 17.06 -14.40 7.56
C PRO A 220 18.56 -14.14 7.69
N VAL A 221 18.98 -13.59 8.83
CA VAL A 221 20.38 -13.54 9.19
C VAL A 221 20.80 -15.00 9.24
N VAL A 222 21.34 -15.51 8.14
CA VAL A 222 21.97 -16.81 8.07
C VAL A 222 23.11 -16.70 9.04
N ALA A 223 22.86 -17.10 10.28
CA ALA A 223 23.85 -17.12 11.32
C ALA A 223 24.94 -18.03 10.78
N LYS A 224 26.05 -17.44 10.33
CA LYS A 224 27.30 -18.16 10.20
C LYS A 224 27.48 -18.83 11.55
N ALA A 225 27.37 -20.15 11.59
CA ALA A 225 27.57 -20.95 12.77
C ALA A 225 28.94 -20.56 13.32
N SER A 226 28.94 -19.73 14.37
CA SER A 226 30.14 -19.44 15.14
C SER A 226 30.35 -20.67 16.02
N ASP A 227 31.36 -21.47 15.69
CA ASP A 227 31.83 -22.68 16.40
C ASP A 227 32.36 -22.37 17.82
N ARG A 228 31.59 -21.67 18.65
CA ARG A 228 31.91 -21.48 20.05
C ARG A 228 30.85 -22.16 20.90
N LYS A 229 31.17 -23.37 21.35
CA LYS A 229 30.47 -24.03 22.46
C LYS A 229 30.52 -23.12 23.68
N PRO A 230 29.37 -22.66 24.22
CA PRO A 230 29.37 -22.01 25.52
C PRO A 230 29.57 -23.08 26.59
N VAL A 231 30.70 -23.01 27.29
CA VAL A 231 30.91 -23.76 28.53
C VAL A 231 30.17 -22.97 29.62
N ALA A 232 28.95 -23.40 29.94
CA ALA A 232 28.20 -22.86 31.07
C ALA A 232 28.65 -23.58 32.35
N THR A 233 29.07 -22.82 33.34
CA THR A 233 29.42 -23.32 34.67
C THR A 233 28.14 -23.70 35.45
N PRO A 234 28.08 -24.82 36.18
CA PRO A 234 26.84 -25.35 36.77
C PRO A 234 26.19 -24.48 37.87
N GLU A 235 26.88 -23.47 38.39
CA GLU A 235 26.40 -22.67 39.52
C GLU A 235 25.45 -21.54 39.10
N ASP A 236 25.67 -20.91 37.95
CA ASP A 236 24.80 -19.83 37.42
C ASP A 236 23.42 -20.33 36.96
N THR A 237 23.27 -21.64 36.79
CA THR A 237 22.00 -22.24 36.33
C THR A 237 20.96 -22.29 37.44
N LYS A 238 21.37 -22.37 38.72
CA LYS A 238 20.44 -22.59 39.84
C LYS A 238 19.81 -21.31 40.39
N GLU A 239 20.50 -20.18 40.33
CA GLU A 239 19.93 -18.88 40.75
C GLU A 239 18.97 -18.32 39.71
N GLY A 240 19.30 -18.46 38.42
CA GLY A 240 18.39 -18.11 37.33
C GLY A 240 17.07 -18.87 37.41
N GLU A 241 17.09 -20.16 37.73
CA GLU A 241 15.88 -20.99 37.80
C GLU A 241 14.92 -20.60 38.94
N ARG A 242 15.43 -20.05 40.05
CA ARG A 242 14.61 -19.58 41.17
C ARG A 242 13.92 -18.26 40.85
N VAL A 243 14.66 -17.30 40.29
CA VAL A 243 14.11 -16.00 39.89
C VAL A 243 13.09 -16.17 38.74
N PHE A 244 13.35 -17.10 37.82
CA PHE A 244 12.41 -17.41 36.74
C PHE A 244 11.13 -18.09 37.23
N LYS A 245 11.19 -18.89 38.31
CA LYS A 245 10.00 -19.52 38.94
C LYS A 245 9.13 -18.53 39.72
N GLU A 246 9.71 -17.48 40.30
CA GLU A 246 8.93 -16.43 41.00
C GLU A 246 8.31 -15.42 40.04
N LEU A 247 9.03 -15.01 38.99
CA LEU A 247 8.51 -14.09 37.98
C LEU A 247 7.45 -14.72 37.05
N ASN A 248 7.44 -16.06 36.92
CA ASN A 248 6.46 -16.79 36.11
C ASN A 248 5.33 -17.44 36.92
N LYS A 249 5.09 -17.05 38.18
CA LYS A 249 3.79 -17.37 38.79
C LYS A 249 2.75 -16.52 38.09
N PRO A 250 1.95 -17.09 37.16
CA PRO A 250 0.97 -16.29 36.47
C PRO A 250 -0.08 -15.90 37.48
N ASN A 251 -0.51 -14.64 37.44
CA ASN A 251 -1.71 -14.24 38.15
C ASN A 251 -2.87 -15.02 37.51
N ASP A 252 -3.33 -16.10 38.15
CA ASP A 252 -4.34 -17.00 37.59
C ASP A 252 -5.62 -16.25 37.19
N ALA A 253 -5.89 -15.11 37.84
CA ALA A 253 -6.95 -14.18 37.48
C ALA A 253 -6.74 -13.50 36.11
N GLU A 254 -5.50 -13.14 35.76
CA GLU A 254 -5.14 -12.57 34.45
C GLU A 254 -5.18 -13.62 33.34
N ILE A 255 -4.75 -14.86 33.61
CA ILE A 255 -4.87 -15.96 32.63
C ILE A 255 -6.35 -16.25 32.32
N GLN A 256 -7.23 -16.26 33.32
CA GLN A 256 -8.66 -16.48 33.09
C GLN A 256 -9.31 -15.33 32.32
N ASN A 257 -8.93 -14.08 32.60
CA ASN A 257 -9.40 -12.92 31.84
C ASN A 257 -8.87 -12.93 30.39
N ALA A 258 -7.59 -13.27 30.18
CA ALA A 258 -7.00 -13.40 28.86
C ALA A 258 -7.65 -14.52 28.02
N ARG A 259 -8.03 -15.65 28.65
CA ARG A 259 -8.75 -16.74 27.98
C ARG A 259 -10.17 -16.32 27.56
N LYS A 260 -10.90 -15.59 28.41
CA LYS A 260 -12.24 -15.07 28.08
C LYS A 260 -12.20 -14.09 26.92
N TRP A 261 -11.26 -13.14 26.95
CA TRP A 261 -11.08 -12.17 25.85
C TRP A 261 -10.51 -12.81 24.58
N GLY A 262 -9.62 -13.80 24.72
CA GLY A 262 -9.07 -14.57 23.60
C GLY A 262 -10.15 -15.34 22.84
N ALA A 263 -11.08 -16.00 23.54
CA ALA A 263 -12.19 -16.72 22.92
C ALA A 263 -13.16 -15.79 22.18
N ILE A 264 -13.45 -14.61 22.73
CA ILE A 264 -14.32 -13.61 22.08
C ILE A 264 -13.64 -13.06 20.80
N LYS A 265 -12.34 -12.75 20.86
CA LYS A 265 -11.58 -12.26 19.69
C LYS A 265 -11.41 -13.33 18.61
N LEU A 266 -11.17 -14.59 18.99
CA LEU A 266 -11.12 -15.71 18.05
C LEU A 266 -12.49 -15.97 17.40
N GLY A 267 -13.58 -15.90 18.18
CA GLY A 267 -14.94 -16.03 17.64
C GLY A 267 -15.27 -14.93 16.62
N ALA A 268 -14.94 -13.68 16.92
CA ALA A 268 -15.15 -12.56 16.00
C ALA A 268 -14.27 -12.66 14.73
N GLY A 269 -13.01 -13.09 14.88
CA GLY A 269 -12.09 -13.28 13.74
C GLY A 269 -12.51 -14.43 12.81
N VAL A 270 -12.96 -15.56 13.36
CA VAL A 270 -13.44 -16.70 12.55
C VAL A 270 -14.75 -16.35 11.83
N ALA A 271 -15.65 -15.58 12.46
CA ALA A 271 -16.86 -15.11 11.81
C ALA A 271 -16.55 -14.14 10.64
N ALA A 272 -15.63 -13.19 10.83
CA ALA A 272 -15.22 -12.27 9.76
C ALA A 272 -14.57 -13.00 8.57
N LEU A 273 -13.73 -14.01 8.83
CA LEU A 273 -13.13 -14.83 7.78
C LEU A 273 -14.16 -15.71 7.05
N ALA A 274 -15.15 -16.27 7.76
CA ALA A 274 -16.23 -17.02 7.13
C ALA A 274 -17.11 -16.13 6.24
N PHE A 275 -17.45 -14.92 6.68
CA PHE A 275 -18.18 -13.94 5.87
C PHE A 275 -17.35 -13.45 4.67
N GLY A 276 -16.05 -13.25 4.84
CA GLY A 276 -15.12 -12.92 3.75
C GLY A 276 -15.02 -14.04 2.71
N ALA A 277 -14.93 -15.30 3.15
CA ALA A 277 -14.86 -16.46 2.24
C ALA A 277 -16.17 -16.66 1.46
N VAL A 278 -17.33 -16.48 2.10
CA VAL A 278 -18.63 -16.59 1.43
C VAL A 278 -18.81 -15.47 0.40
N THR A 279 -18.53 -14.22 0.77
CA THR A 279 -18.63 -13.08 -0.17
C THR A 279 -17.63 -13.19 -1.33
N TYR A 280 -16.40 -13.63 -1.06
CA TYR A 280 -15.41 -13.89 -2.12
C TYR A 280 -15.86 -15.02 -3.07
N SER A 281 -16.47 -16.09 -2.56
CA SER A 281 -16.96 -17.20 -3.40
C SER A 281 -18.13 -16.77 -4.30
N MET A 282 -19.01 -15.91 -3.81
CA MET A 282 -20.11 -15.34 -4.59
C MET A 282 -19.60 -14.38 -5.66
N LEU A 283 -18.69 -13.46 -5.30
CA LEU A 283 -18.08 -12.51 -6.25
C LEU A 283 -17.26 -13.21 -7.34
N ASN A 284 -16.53 -14.27 -7.00
CA ASN A 284 -15.74 -15.03 -7.99
C ASN A 284 -16.63 -15.83 -8.95
N LYS A 285 -17.79 -16.32 -8.47
CA LYS A 285 -18.80 -16.97 -9.33
C LYS A 285 -19.43 -15.96 -10.29
N ASP A 286 -19.85 -14.80 -9.78
CA ASP A 286 -20.45 -13.73 -10.58
C ASP A 286 -19.45 -13.16 -11.60
N TYR A 287 -18.17 -13.03 -11.23
CA TYR A 287 -17.10 -12.61 -12.14
C TYR A 287 -16.87 -13.61 -13.27
N LYS A 288 -16.86 -14.91 -12.98
CA LYS A 288 -16.73 -15.96 -14.00
C LYS A 288 -17.93 -16.00 -14.93
N ASP A 289 -19.14 -15.84 -14.41
CA ASP A 289 -20.37 -15.77 -15.22
C ASP A 289 -20.40 -14.51 -16.09
N TYR A 290 -19.96 -13.37 -15.57
CA TYR A 290 -19.81 -12.13 -16.33
C TYR A 290 -18.80 -12.29 -17.47
N LYS A 291 -17.62 -12.86 -17.18
CA LYS A 291 -16.58 -13.12 -18.18
C LYS A 291 -17.06 -14.06 -19.28
N LYS A 292 -17.71 -15.17 -18.91
CA LYS A 292 -18.28 -16.14 -19.85
C LYS A 292 -19.36 -15.53 -20.76
N ARG A 293 -20.08 -14.50 -20.29
CA ARG A 293 -21.12 -13.81 -21.05
C ARG A 293 -20.57 -12.71 -21.96
N ILE A 294 -19.47 -12.05 -21.59
CA ILE A 294 -18.74 -11.12 -22.48
C ILE A 294 -18.13 -11.86 -23.67
N ASP A 295 -17.61 -13.06 -23.44
CA ASP A 295 -17.03 -13.88 -24.50
C ASP A 295 -18.08 -14.41 -25.50
N ASN A 296 -19.38 -14.13 -25.27
CA ASN A 296 -20.48 -14.53 -26.14
C ASN A 296 -21.11 -13.30 -26.85
N PRO A 297 -20.84 -13.08 -28.16
CA PRO A 297 -21.16 -11.83 -28.85
C PRO A 297 -22.65 -11.55 -29.06
N GLU A 298 -23.54 -12.53 -28.83
CA GLU A 298 -24.99 -12.37 -29.00
C GLU A 298 -25.70 -11.73 -27.78
N GLY A 299 -25.02 -11.56 -26.64
CA GLY A 299 -25.64 -11.14 -25.37
C GLY A 299 -25.72 -9.64 -25.09
N LEU A 300 -25.11 -8.78 -25.92
CA LEU A 300 -24.88 -7.36 -25.59
C LEU A 300 -26.07 -6.41 -25.85
N MET A 301 -27.15 -6.86 -26.50
CA MET A 301 -28.28 -5.99 -26.86
C MET A 301 -29.41 -5.89 -25.82
N SER A 302 -29.34 -6.62 -24.70
CA SER A 302 -30.50 -6.78 -23.79
C SER A 302 -30.50 -5.94 -22.51
N TYR A 303 -29.53 -5.05 -22.25
CA TYR A 303 -29.45 -4.35 -20.96
C TYR A 303 -29.38 -2.82 -21.08
N ALA A 304 -30.54 -2.21 -21.31
CA ALA A 304 -30.81 -0.82 -20.96
C ALA A 304 -31.76 -0.78 -19.74
N LYS A 305 -31.17 -0.76 -18.52
CA LYS A 305 -31.73 -0.39 -17.17
C LYS A 305 -32.82 -1.26 -16.50
N PRO A 306 -32.97 -1.22 -15.14
CA PRO A 306 -31.96 -1.02 -14.09
C PRO A 306 -32.02 -2.09 -12.98
N GLY A 307 -30.86 -2.52 -12.48
CA GLY A 307 -30.72 -3.38 -11.29
C GLY A 307 -30.57 -2.55 -10.01
N ILE A 308 -31.63 -2.47 -9.19
CA ILE A 308 -31.67 -1.84 -7.86
C ILE A 308 -31.87 -2.88 -6.73
N TYR A 309 -31.91 -4.19 -7.03
CA TYR A 309 -32.38 -5.19 -6.05
C TYR A 309 -31.33 -5.99 -5.28
N ILE A 310 -30.02 -5.83 -5.54
CA ILE A 310 -29.00 -6.70 -4.91
C ILE A 310 -28.34 -6.06 -3.67
N SER A 311 -28.34 -4.73 -3.52
CA SER A 311 -27.69 -4.06 -2.38
C SER A 311 -28.52 -4.00 -1.10
N VAL A 312 -29.85 -4.16 -1.18
CA VAL A 312 -30.74 -4.05 -0.01
C VAL A 312 -30.79 -5.35 0.81
N GLY A 313 -30.57 -6.51 0.18
CA GLY A 313 -30.64 -7.82 0.85
C GLY A 313 -29.45 -8.10 1.79
N ALA A 314 -28.24 -7.69 1.42
CA ALA A 314 -27.04 -7.94 2.23
C ALA A 314 -26.97 -7.06 3.49
N ALA A 315 -27.48 -5.82 3.42
CA ALA A 315 -27.51 -4.90 4.56
C ALA A 315 -28.50 -5.36 5.66
N ALA A 316 -29.62 -5.98 5.28
CA ALA A 316 -30.63 -6.43 6.25
C ALA A 316 -30.16 -7.61 7.12
N VAL A 317 -29.35 -8.52 6.57
CA VAL A 317 -28.82 -9.68 7.31
C VAL A 317 -27.68 -9.26 8.25
N GLY A 318 -26.85 -8.29 7.85
CA GLY A 318 -25.78 -7.74 8.70
C GLY A 318 -26.31 -7.00 9.94
N LEU A 319 -27.40 -6.23 9.79
CA LEU A 319 -28.01 -5.51 10.91
C LEU A 319 -28.71 -6.46 11.91
N GLY A 320 -29.33 -7.54 11.43
CA GLY A 320 -30.01 -8.52 12.29
C GLY A 320 -29.09 -9.22 13.30
N VAL A 321 -27.88 -9.61 12.88
CA VAL A 321 -26.92 -10.32 13.75
C VAL A 321 -26.21 -9.39 14.74
N SER A 322 -26.00 -8.12 14.36
CA SER A 322 -25.38 -7.12 15.25
C SER A 322 -26.27 -6.72 16.43
N LEU A 323 -27.60 -6.64 16.24
CA LEU A 323 -28.52 -6.25 17.30
C LEU A 323 -28.73 -7.38 18.34
N SER A 324 -28.76 -8.65 17.92
CA SER A 324 -28.94 -9.77 18.86
C SER A 324 -27.79 -9.88 19.87
N SER A 325 -26.56 -9.59 19.44
CA SER A 325 -25.38 -9.63 20.32
C SER A 325 -25.29 -8.45 21.31
N LEU A 326 -25.93 -7.31 21.00
CA LEU A 326 -26.00 -6.14 21.89
C LEU A 326 -27.02 -6.32 23.02
N PHE A 327 -28.12 -7.05 22.80
CA PHE A 327 -29.13 -7.29 23.84
C PHE A 327 -28.67 -8.28 24.92
N ASP A 328 -27.85 -9.29 24.57
CA ASP A 328 -27.27 -10.21 25.55
C ASP A 328 -26.23 -9.54 26.46
N PHE A 329 -25.54 -8.51 25.98
CA PHE A 329 -24.52 -7.79 26.75
C PHE A 329 -25.12 -6.97 27.91
N LYS A 330 -26.37 -6.52 27.78
CA LYS A 330 -27.07 -5.75 28.82
C LYS A 330 -27.66 -6.63 29.92
N ALA A 331 -28.03 -7.87 29.59
CA ALA A 331 -28.53 -8.86 30.56
C ALA A 331 -27.41 -9.42 31.46
N ALA A 332 -26.17 -9.50 30.95
CA ALA A 332 -25.02 -10.00 31.72
C ALA A 332 -24.46 -9.03 32.77
N LYS A 333 -24.85 -7.74 32.74
CA LYS A 333 -24.34 -6.70 33.65
C LYS A 333 -25.25 -6.45 34.87
N GLY A 334 -26.36 -7.18 34.97
CA GLY A 334 -27.38 -7.03 36.02
C GLY A 334 -27.49 -8.19 37.02
N ARG A 335 -26.45 -9.03 37.14
CA ARG A 335 -26.37 -10.09 38.17
C ARG A 335 -25.03 -10.06 38.89
#